data_AF-A0A5J5EZ90-F1
#
_entry.id   AF-A0A5J5EZ90-F1
#
_cell.length_a   1.000
_cell.length_b   1.000
_cell.length_c   1.000
_cell.angle_alpha   90.00
_cell.angle_beta   90.00
_cell.angle_gamma   90.00
#
_symmetry.space_group_name_H-M   'P 1'
#
loop_
_entity.id
_entity.type
_entity.pdbx_description
1 polymer ?
#
loop_
_entity_poly.entity_id
_entity_poly.type
_entity_poly.pdbx_seq_one_letter_code
_entity_poly.pdbx_strand_id
1 'polypeptide(L)'
;MEQSASLEAEPPKEEVISQCLTLLSQKDDTSRFVGLAMMLSIINHVSDPEKVVRSCSEKLNPLFLDRLLKAGAREQTPSEESKNMVELAVNVINAFARCLPDAGDNRFLVDRTPALIAALASSSALTSASILQILHAFATGTAGSQKIIQSDNLDAIVDASGANDMAIQVLQHAFIKSLGDPALVKVCLERFFRKLVQKLEHCERSLRLTLLELLGELLVRIPSQILPSDPSWTEPLYGAIRTLITSGSSSAERRHCFIITASLLHGYPSEHFFRCKSLSMPSTSGKPFIYLLLQLVTIDLRAAFPSLLEQLASPSYAATIQRLAAGFDIVASFLTFLMDSEDFESIGLDPEVLLKLRNDIGETFGLTIEFLRDRWDAAYSGAAGFEPGYEQDGPKGLTWDSSLGGGPEKDVLIIGAVRALSLWLKEDEALRKEAGGLMDVFLGLWTKGLEAGVDYRSWIIGALDGILEEPHGRAMFQQLKGWQLVWNDLKTTLGNSQRGEQQTRVAIEEARLLTTFVKEERFYNDSWARESVKVAANFRSANSSRLELELGVMMLELASECVAATLGSTGKFLNRELEQLCALHKRFEPMVQNAAENDELMGIMEDVSQLFPA
;
A
#
# COMPACT_ATOMS: atom_id res chain seq x y z
N MET A 1 44.37 -14.92 -36.15
CA MET A 1 44.56 -13.79 -35.20
C MET A 1 44.74 -12.53 -36.05
N GLU A 2 43.64 -11.95 -36.51
CA GLU A 2 43.62 -10.59 -37.05
C GLU A 2 43.14 -9.70 -35.92
N GLN A 3 44.03 -8.85 -35.42
CA GLN A 3 43.68 -7.76 -34.50
C GLN A 3 43.12 -6.62 -35.34
N SER A 4 41.81 -6.43 -35.29
CA SER A 4 41.15 -5.19 -35.71
C SER A 4 41.53 -4.09 -34.71
N ALA A 5 42.49 -3.25 -35.10
CA ALA A 5 42.81 -2.02 -34.40
C ALA A 5 41.60 -1.07 -34.47
N SER A 6 40.95 -0.85 -33.33
CA SER A 6 40.02 0.26 -33.15
C SER A 6 40.79 1.58 -33.24
N LEU A 7 40.62 2.30 -34.34
CA LEU A 7 41.02 3.70 -34.49
C LEU A 7 40.29 4.54 -33.44
N GLU A 8 40.99 4.92 -32.36
CA GLU A 8 40.53 5.99 -31.47
C GLU A 8 40.53 7.31 -32.26
N ALA A 9 39.35 7.88 -32.47
CA ALA A 9 39.20 9.17 -33.14
C ALA A 9 39.80 10.29 -32.29
N GLU A 10 40.68 11.12 -32.88
CA GLU A 10 41.20 12.34 -32.25
C GLU A 10 40.04 13.25 -31.78
N PRO A 11 40.13 13.85 -30.58
CA PRO A 11 39.10 14.76 -30.10
C PRO A 11 38.95 15.97 -31.05
N PRO A 12 37.72 16.45 -31.32
CA PRO A 12 37.50 17.54 -32.26
C PRO A 12 38.21 18.81 -31.80
N LYS A 13 38.88 19.48 -32.74
CA LYS A 13 39.60 20.74 -32.49
C LYS A 13 38.64 21.82 -31.98
N GLU A 14 39.12 22.70 -31.10
CA GLU A 14 38.32 23.78 -30.46
C GLU A 14 37.67 24.72 -31.50
N GLU A 15 38.30 24.89 -32.66
CA GLU A 15 37.76 25.61 -33.82
C GLU A 15 36.42 25.05 -34.32
N VAL A 16 36.27 23.71 -34.34
CA VAL A 16 35.06 23.01 -34.79
C VAL A 16 33.90 23.29 -33.84
N ILE A 17 34.16 23.31 -32.52
CA ILE A 17 33.16 23.67 -31.51
C ILE A 17 32.74 25.13 -31.68
N SER A 18 33.69 26.04 -31.91
CA SER A 18 33.39 27.47 -32.11
C SER A 18 32.54 27.73 -33.36
N GLN A 19 32.80 26.99 -34.45
CA GLN A 19 32.03 27.07 -35.68
C GLN A 19 30.60 26.55 -35.47
N CYS A 20 30.44 25.43 -34.76
CA CYS A 20 29.14 24.89 -34.38
C CYS A 20 28.30 25.94 -33.61
N LEU A 21 28.87 26.55 -32.56
CA LEU A 21 28.19 27.58 -31.77
C LEU A 21 27.82 28.82 -32.60
N THR A 22 28.68 29.19 -33.56
CA THR A 22 28.42 30.32 -34.46
C THR A 22 27.22 30.03 -35.37
N LEU A 23 27.12 28.82 -35.91
CA LEU A 23 26.00 28.38 -36.75
C LEU A 23 24.68 28.33 -35.98
N LEU A 24 24.69 27.81 -34.73
CA LEU A 24 23.49 27.77 -33.87
C LEU A 24 22.98 29.17 -33.50
N SER A 25 23.87 30.17 -33.42
CA SER A 25 23.53 31.55 -33.09
C SER A 25 22.92 32.35 -34.25
N GLN A 26 22.97 31.83 -35.48
CA GLN A 26 22.47 32.55 -36.66
C GLN A 26 20.94 32.70 -36.64
N LYS A 27 20.42 33.62 -37.45
CA LYS A 27 18.97 33.88 -37.56
C LYS A 27 18.26 32.92 -38.51
N ASP A 28 18.95 32.47 -39.56
CA ASP A 28 18.38 31.58 -40.58
C ASP A 28 18.33 30.12 -40.11
N ASP A 29 17.25 29.45 -40.49
CA ASP A 29 16.98 28.08 -40.03
C ASP A 29 17.92 27.06 -40.70
N THR A 30 18.46 27.36 -41.88
CA THR A 30 19.43 26.49 -42.58
C THR A 30 20.75 26.40 -41.82
N SER A 31 21.33 27.53 -41.40
CA SER A 31 22.55 27.54 -40.61
C SER A 31 22.37 26.84 -39.26
N ARG A 32 21.21 27.05 -38.60
CA ARG A 32 20.90 26.33 -37.36
C ARG A 32 20.78 24.82 -37.58
N PHE A 33 20.15 24.40 -38.67
CA PHE A 33 20.02 22.99 -39.02
C PHE A 33 21.40 22.33 -39.21
N VAL A 34 22.29 22.98 -39.96
CA VAL A 34 23.68 22.52 -40.13
C VAL A 34 24.41 22.49 -38.79
N GLY A 35 24.23 23.51 -37.95
CA GLY A 35 24.80 23.56 -36.60
C GLY A 35 24.34 22.39 -35.72
N LEU A 36 23.06 22.00 -35.77
CA LEU A 36 22.52 20.86 -35.01
C LEU A 36 23.11 19.52 -35.48
N ALA A 37 23.19 19.30 -36.80
CA ALA A 37 23.81 18.10 -37.35
C ALA A 37 25.31 18.01 -36.99
N MET A 38 26.02 19.13 -37.07
CA MET A 38 27.41 19.24 -36.65
C MET A 38 27.59 18.93 -35.17
N MET A 39 26.71 19.45 -34.31
CA MET A 39 26.72 19.18 -32.86
C MET A 39 26.58 17.68 -32.56
N LEU A 40 25.63 16.99 -33.20
CA LEU A 40 25.47 15.53 -33.02
C LEU A 40 26.70 14.73 -33.47
N SER A 41 27.39 15.19 -34.52
CA SER A 41 28.60 14.53 -35.01
C SER A 41 29.80 14.68 -34.07
N ILE A 42 29.86 15.74 -33.25
CA ILE A 42 31.02 16.01 -32.38
C ILE A 42 30.79 15.63 -30.92
N ILE A 43 29.54 15.55 -30.45
CA ILE A 43 29.23 15.43 -29.02
C ILE A 43 29.77 14.16 -28.36
N ASN A 44 29.88 13.06 -29.12
CA ASN A 44 30.43 11.79 -28.63
C ASN A 44 31.97 11.75 -28.60
N HIS A 45 32.64 12.78 -29.13
CA HIS A 45 34.10 12.81 -29.28
C HIS A 45 34.77 13.93 -28.48
N VAL A 46 34.00 14.81 -27.83
CA VAL A 46 34.53 15.88 -26.98
C VAL A 46 34.86 15.40 -25.57
N SER A 47 35.88 15.99 -24.97
CA SER A 47 36.33 15.64 -23.61
C SER A 47 35.35 16.07 -22.50
N ASP A 48 34.57 17.14 -22.75
CA ASP A 48 33.55 17.66 -21.82
C ASP A 48 32.22 17.91 -22.57
N PRO A 49 31.41 16.85 -22.78
CA PRO A 49 30.13 16.96 -23.45
C PRO A 49 29.13 17.89 -22.74
N GLU A 50 29.16 17.94 -21.40
CA GLU A 50 28.26 18.77 -20.58
C GLU A 50 28.47 20.25 -20.89
N LYS A 51 29.72 20.73 -20.89
CA LYS A 51 30.06 22.12 -21.20
C LYS A 51 29.66 22.50 -22.62
N VAL A 52 29.85 21.62 -23.59
CA VAL A 52 29.47 21.86 -24.99
C VAL A 52 27.96 21.97 -25.12
N VAL A 53 27.19 21.06 -24.52
CA VAL A 53 25.72 21.11 -24.54
C VAL A 53 25.18 22.37 -23.88
N ARG A 54 25.73 22.80 -22.72
CA ARG A 54 25.35 24.08 -22.09
C ARG A 54 25.62 25.27 -23.00
N SER A 55 26.79 25.29 -23.64
CA SER A 55 27.13 26.37 -24.59
C SER A 55 26.18 26.39 -25.79
N CYS A 56 25.80 25.21 -26.30
CA CYS A 56 24.84 25.09 -27.39
C CYS A 56 23.43 25.55 -26.98
N SER A 57 22.95 25.18 -25.78
CA SER A 57 21.61 25.56 -25.30
C SER A 57 21.48 27.07 -25.06
N GLU A 58 22.56 27.75 -24.66
CA GLU A 58 22.59 29.22 -24.53
C GLU A 58 22.50 29.95 -25.88
N LYS A 59 23.02 29.35 -26.96
CA LYS A 59 23.02 29.95 -28.30
C LYS A 59 21.79 29.59 -29.14
N LEU A 60 21.18 28.44 -28.86
CA LEU A 60 20.07 27.90 -29.63
C LEU A 60 18.73 28.53 -29.23
N ASN A 61 17.93 28.96 -30.20
CA ASN A 61 16.56 29.38 -29.94
C ASN A 61 15.68 28.15 -29.65
N PRO A 62 15.06 28.02 -28.46
CA PRO A 62 14.25 26.86 -28.10
C PRO A 62 13.02 26.67 -29.02
N LEU A 63 12.47 27.78 -29.55
CA LEU A 63 11.34 27.73 -30.50
C LEU A 63 11.73 27.11 -31.85
N PHE A 64 13.02 27.03 -32.17
CA PHE A 64 13.46 26.32 -33.37
C PHE A 64 13.25 24.81 -33.23
N LEU A 65 13.61 24.23 -32.08
CA LEU A 65 13.38 22.81 -31.80
C LEU A 65 11.89 22.47 -31.81
N ASP A 66 11.04 23.36 -31.28
CA ASP A 66 9.58 23.19 -31.37
C ASP A 66 9.06 23.14 -32.80
N ARG A 67 9.60 24.00 -33.68
CA ARG A 67 9.20 24.02 -35.08
C ARG A 67 9.62 22.73 -35.78
N LEU A 68 10.82 22.22 -35.50
CA LEU A 68 11.29 20.94 -36.03
C LEU A 68 10.44 19.77 -35.54
N LEU A 69 10.13 19.70 -34.24
CA LEU A 69 9.25 18.66 -33.67
C LEU A 69 7.83 18.69 -34.26
N LYS A 70 7.39 19.85 -34.78
CA LYS A 70 6.06 20.04 -35.39
C LYS A 70 6.08 19.99 -36.92
N ALA A 71 7.23 19.76 -37.57
CA ALA A 71 7.37 19.86 -39.02
C ALA A 71 6.40 18.95 -39.79
N GLY A 72 6.05 17.78 -39.24
CA GLY A 72 5.08 16.84 -39.84
C GLY A 72 3.64 16.93 -39.32
N ALA A 73 3.35 17.79 -38.34
CA ALA A 73 2.05 17.77 -37.63
C ALA A 73 0.85 18.31 -38.43
N ARG A 74 1.09 18.98 -39.56
CA ARG A 74 0.05 19.61 -40.41
C ARG A 74 -0.21 18.88 -41.73
N GLU A 75 0.56 17.84 -42.03
CA GLU A 75 0.48 17.09 -43.28
C GLU A 75 -0.32 15.80 -43.05
N GLN A 76 -1.29 15.47 -43.91
CA GLN A 76 -2.03 14.20 -43.83
C GLN A 76 -1.12 12.98 -44.04
N THR A 77 -0.03 13.16 -44.79
CA THR A 77 1.07 12.22 -44.97
C THR A 77 2.38 12.98 -44.79
N PRO A 78 3.14 12.75 -43.70
CA PRO A 78 4.38 13.46 -43.46
C PRO A 78 5.39 13.16 -44.57
N SER A 79 5.95 14.19 -45.17
CA SER A 79 7.07 14.03 -46.11
C SER A 79 8.29 13.42 -45.41
N GLU A 80 9.18 12.75 -46.16
CA GLU A 80 10.45 12.24 -45.61
C GLU A 80 11.31 13.37 -45.02
N GLU A 81 11.25 14.57 -45.58
CA GLU A 81 11.91 15.75 -45.04
C GLU A 81 11.36 16.14 -43.67
N SER A 82 10.03 16.14 -43.51
CA SER A 82 9.35 16.40 -42.24
C SER A 82 9.76 15.39 -41.16
N LYS A 83 9.90 14.10 -41.52
CA LYS A 83 10.37 13.04 -40.59
C LYS A 83 11.83 13.25 -40.18
N ASN A 84 12.70 13.56 -41.13
CA ASN A 84 14.12 13.85 -40.86
C ASN A 84 14.30 15.06 -39.93
N MET A 85 13.44 16.09 -40.06
CA MET A 85 13.45 17.25 -39.16
C MET A 85 13.06 16.88 -37.72
N VAL A 86 12.01 16.06 -37.55
CA VAL A 86 11.58 15.56 -36.23
C VAL A 86 12.68 14.69 -35.63
N GLU A 87 13.24 13.76 -36.39
CA GLU A 87 14.30 12.87 -35.94
C GLU A 87 15.55 13.64 -35.51
N LEU A 88 15.97 14.65 -36.28
CA LEU A 88 17.08 15.51 -35.90
C LEU A 88 16.82 16.21 -34.55
N ALA A 89 15.63 16.81 -34.38
CA ALA A 89 15.28 17.48 -33.13
C ALA A 89 15.25 16.53 -31.93
N VAL A 90 14.68 15.33 -32.12
CA VAL A 90 14.67 14.28 -31.09
C VAL A 90 16.09 13.86 -30.73
N ASN A 91 16.97 13.61 -31.71
CA ASN A 91 18.36 13.22 -31.47
C ASN A 91 19.14 14.31 -30.72
N VAL A 92 18.93 15.58 -31.07
CA VAL A 92 19.52 16.74 -30.37
C VAL A 92 19.06 16.80 -28.91
N ILE A 93 17.76 16.69 -28.67
CA ILE A 93 17.19 16.73 -27.32
C ILE A 93 17.66 15.52 -26.50
N ASN A 94 17.75 14.34 -27.11
CA ASN A 94 18.27 13.13 -26.48
C ASN A 94 19.73 13.27 -26.08
N ALA A 95 20.57 13.83 -26.97
CA ALA A 95 21.96 14.14 -26.64
C ALA A 95 22.05 15.10 -25.46
N PHE A 96 21.21 16.15 -25.44
CA PHE A 96 21.19 17.10 -24.33
C PHE A 96 20.74 16.44 -23.03
N ALA A 97 19.69 15.63 -23.06
CA ALA A 97 19.17 14.93 -21.89
C ALA A 97 20.15 13.90 -21.31
N ARG A 98 21.00 13.29 -22.15
CA ARG A 98 22.03 12.34 -21.72
C ARG A 98 23.26 13.03 -21.12
N CYS A 99 23.63 14.21 -21.63
CA CYS A 99 24.84 14.91 -21.20
C CYS A 99 24.60 15.85 -20.00
N LEU A 100 23.36 16.28 -19.74
CA LEU A 100 23.04 17.20 -18.64
C LEU A 100 22.53 16.42 -17.41
N PRO A 101 23.18 16.53 -16.23
CA PRO A 101 22.70 15.88 -15.02
C PRO A 101 21.37 16.48 -14.51
N ASP A 102 21.09 17.73 -14.86
CA ASP A 102 19.89 18.49 -14.50
C ASP A 102 18.80 18.44 -15.58
N ALA A 103 18.88 17.53 -16.56
CA ALA A 103 17.97 17.49 -17.71
C ALA A 103 16.47 17.50 -17.33
N GLY A 104 16.10 16.84 -16.23
CA GLY A 104 14.71 16.78 -15.75
C GLY A 104 14.21 18.04 -15.06
N ASP A 105 15.07 19.01 -14.76
CA ASP A 105 14.70 20.30 -14.19
C ASP A 105 15.10 21.50 -15.09
N ASN A 106 15.79 21.21 -16.20
CA ASN A 106 16.26 22.21 -17.14
C ASN A 106 15.12 22.73 -18.04
N ARG A 107 14.69 23.99 -17.82
CA ARG A 107 13.57 24.62 -18.55
C ARG A 107 13.71 24.60 -20.07
N PHE A 108 14.93 24.76 -20.60
CA PHE A 108 15.17 24.72 -22.05
C PHE A 108 14.71 23.39 -22.66
N LEU A 109 14.86 22.30 -21.92
CA LEU A 109 14.46 20.96 -22.31
C LEU A 109 13.01 20.64 -21.93
N VAL A 110 12.66 20.75 -20.65
CA VAL A 110 11.37 20.26 -20.14
C VAL A 110 10.17 21.01 -20.72
N ASP A 111 10.34 22.27 -21.14
CA ASP A 111 9.25 23.01 -21.78
C ASP A 111 8.87 22.43 -23.15
N ARG A 112 9.74 21.60 -23.76
CA ARG A 112 9.49 20.90 -25.03
C ARG A 112 8.66 19.62 -24.89
N THR A 113 8.37 19.20 -23.65
CA THR A 113 7.55 18.02 -23.34
C THR A 113 6.26 17.94 -24.17
N PRO A 114 5.43 18.99 -24.30
CA PRO A 114 4.18 18.89 -25.09
C PRO A 114 4.42 18.59 -26.57
N ALA A 115 5.49 19.14 -27.16
CA ALA A 115 5.83 18.91 -28.56
C ALA A 115 6.38 17.49 -28.79
N LEU A 116 7.18 16.98 -27.84
CA LEU A 116 7.67 15.60 -27.85
C LEU A 116 6.53 14.58 -27.75
N ILE A 117 5.59 14.79 -26.82
CA ILE A 117 4.41 13.92 -26.66
C ILE A 117 3.56 13.92 -27.94
N ALA A 118 3.33 15.09 -28.56
CA ALA A 118 2.60 15.17 -29.81
C ALA A 118 3.30 14.43 -30.97
N ALA A 119 4.63 14.45 -31.01
CA ALA A 119 5.41 13.80 -32.06
C ALA A 119 5.37 12.25 -31.99
N LEU A 120 4.99 11.65 -30.86
CA LEU A 120 4.91 10.19 -30.71
C LEU A 120 3.99 9.53 -31.76
N ALA A 121 2.84 10.14 -32.04
CA ALA A 121 1.82 9.56 -32.91
C ALA A 121 2.25 9.48 -34.39
N SER A 122 3.14 10.37 -34.83
CA SER A 122 3.59 10.48 -36.23
C SER A 122 5.01 9.98 -36.46
N SER A 123 5.68 9.45 -35.43
CA SER A 123 7.09 9.07 -35.46
C SER A 123 7.32 7.60 -35.81
N SER A 124 8.51 7.30 -36.34
CA SER A 124 8.96 5.91 -36.53
C SER A 124 9.14 5.21 -35.17
N ALA A 125 9.14 3.88 -35.13
CA ALA A 125 9.33 3.13 -33.89
C ALA A 125 10.64 3.50 -33.15
N LEU A 126 11.72 3.74 -33.89
CA LEU A 126 13.04 4.11 -33.33
C LEU A 126 13.04 5.54 -32.79
N THR A 127 12.40 6.47 -33.51
CA THR A 127 12.22 7.86 -33.06
C THR A 127 11.31 7.91 -31.82
N SER A 128 10.20 7.17 -31.81
CA SER A 128 9.30 7.06 -30.65
C SER A 128 10.00 6.49 -29.42
N ALA A 129 10.83 5.46 -29.58
CA ALA A 129 11.65 4.94 -28.47
C ALA A 129 12.62 6.01 -27.92
N SER A 130 13.23 6.82 -28.78
CA SER A 130 14.10 7.92 -28.37
C SER A 130 13.32 9.03 -27.65
N ILE A 131 12.10 9.35 -28.11
CA ILE A 131 11.20 10.29 -27.42
C ILE A 131 10.86 9.77 -26.03
N LEU A 132 10.51 8.49 -25.89
CA LEU A 132 10.20 7.90 -24.57
C LEU A 132 11.41 7.92 -23.63
N GLN A 133 12.63 7.70 -24.13
CA GLN A 133 13.86 7.85 -23.33
C GLN A 133 14.05 9.28 -22.83
N ILE A 134 13.82 10.28 -23.68
CA ILE A 134 13.88 11.69 -23.29
C ILE A 134 12.83 11.98 -22.20
N LEU A 135 11.58 11.59 -22.44
CA LEU A 135 10.50 11.82 -21.48
C LEU A 135 10.75 11.11 -20.16
N HIS A 136 11.37 9.93 -20.19
CA HIS A 136 11.76 9.21 -18.97
C HIS A 136 12.83 9.98 -18.20
N ALA A 137 13.88 10.47 -18.89
CA ALA A 137 14.87 11.33 -18.27
C ALA A 137 14.21 12.59 -17.65
N PHE A 138 13.25 13.20 -18.33
CA PHE A 138 12.50 14.35 -17.80
C PHE A 138 11.67 14.00 -16.57
N ALA A 139 11.03 12.82 -16.56
CA ALA A 139 10.22 12.35 -15.44
C ALA A 139 11.03 12.14 -14.14
N THR A 140 12.35 12.02 -14.22
CA THR A 140 13.21 11.91 -13.02
C THR A 140 13.35 13.23 -12.24
N GLY A 141 13.16 14.37 -12.91
CA GLY A 141 13.17 15.71 -12.31
C GLY A 141 11.77 16.20 -11.94
N THR A 142 11.68 17.18 -11.05
CA THR A 142 10.40 17.70 -10.56
C THR A 142 9.71 18.57 -11.62
N ALA A 143 10.44 19.44 -12.32
CA ALA A 143 9.83 20.30 -13.34
C ALA A 143 9.35 19.47 -14.56
N GLY A 144 10.15 18.50 -14.99
CA GLY A 144 9.84 17.61 -16.11
C GLY A 144 8.64 16.71 -15.82
N SER A 145 8.61 16.04 -14.67
CA SER A 145 7.47 15.21 -14.24
C SER A 145 6.16 15.98 -14.19
N GLN A 146 6.16 17.18 -13.58
CA GLN A 146 4.98 18.05 -13.55
C GLN A 146 4.52 18.46 -14.96
N LYS A 147 5.45 18.78 -15.86
CA LYS A 147 5.11 19.11 -17.25
C LYS A 147 4.53 17.94 -18.03
N ILE A 148 4.97 16.72 -17.76
CA ILE A 148 4.41 15.51 -18.37
C ILE A 148 2.95 15.34 -17.95
N ILE A 149 2.65 15.29 -16.64
CA ILE A 149 1.27 15.05 -16.15
C ILE A 149 0.28 16.18 -16.48
N GLN A 150 0.78 17.40 -16.65
CA GLN A 150 0.00 18.55 -17.07
C GLN A 150 -0.40 18.48 -18.56
N SER A 151 0.30 17.72 -19.39
CA SER A 151 0.02 17.59 -20.81
C SER A 151 -1.39 17.08 -21.07
N ASP A 152 -2.09 17.67 -22.05
CA ASP A 152 -3.45 17.28 -22.40
C ASP A 152 -3.50 15.96 -23.19
N ASN A 153 -2.39 15.58 -23.82
CA ASN A 153 -2.28 14.46 -24.75
C ASN A 153 -1.49 13.26 -24.16
N LEU A 154 -1.75 12.92 -22.89
CA LEU A 154 -1.18 11.71 -22.28
C LEU A 154 -1.59 10.41 -23.01
N ASP A 155 -2.70 10.46 -23.75
CA ASP A 155 -3.20 9.34 -24.55
C ASP A 155 -2.15 8.83 -25.56
N ALA A 156 -1.32 9.72 -26.12
CA ALA A 156 -0.23 9.35 -27.03
C ALA A 156 0.86 8.51 -26.34
N ILE A 157 1.14 8.75 -25.06
CA ILE A 157 2.07 7.92 -24.27
C ILE A 157 1.41 6.57 -23.98
N VAL A 158 0.12 6.58 -23.65
CA VAL A 158 -0.68 5.37 -23.41
C VAL A 158 -0.78 4.50 -24.68
N ASP A 159 -0.90 5.08 -25.86
CA ASP A 159 -0.88 4.31 -27.12
C ASP A 159 0.51 3.72 -27.40
N ALA A 160 1.57 4.47 -27.11
CA ALA A 160 2.94 4.00 -27.30
C ALA A 160 3.30 2.81 -26.38
N SER A 161 2.61 2.61 -25.25
CA SER A 161 2.88 1.49 -24.36
C SER A 161 2.56 0.12 -24.95
N GLY A 162 1.75 0.04 -26.01
CA GLY A 162 1.51 -1.22 -26.72
C GLY A 162 2.75 -1.75 -27.45
N ALA A 163 3.72 -0.87 -27.76
CA ALA A 163 4.93 -1.21 -28.51
C ALA A 163 6.22 -1.02 -27.70
N ASN A 164 6.19 -0.27 -26.59
CA ASN A 164 7.37 0.04 -25.79
C ASN A 164 7.03 0.25 -24.31
N ASP A 165 7.49 -0.68 -23.45
CA ASP A 165 7.25 -0.68 -22.00
C ASP A 165 7.74 0.58 -21.29
N MET A 166 8.72 1.30 -21.88
CA MET A 166 9.22 2.56 -21.34
C MET A 166 8.13 3.62 -21.21
N ALA A 167 7.07 3.55 -22.03
CA ALA A 167 5.94 4.48 -21.93
C ALA A 167 5.20 4.37 -20.59
N ILE A 168 5.04 3.15 -20.04
CA ILE A 168 4.49 2.97 -18.68
C ILE A 168 5.42 3.60 -17.65
N GLN A 169 6.73 3.36 -17.78
CA GLN A 169 7.73 3.87 -16.83
C GLN A 169 7.72 5.40 -16.81
N VAL A 170 7.58 6.07 -17.96
CA VAL A 170 7.42 7.52 -18.05
C VAL A 170 6.23 7.99 -17.22
N LEU A 171 5.05 7.39 -17.40
CA LEU A 171 3.84 7.77 -16.68
C LEU A 171 3.97 7.52 -15.16
N GLN A 172 4.49 6.35 -14.77
CA GLN A 172 4.72 6.00 -13.37
C GLN A 172 5.64 7.01 -12.69
N HIS A 173 6.84 7.25 -13.26
CA HIS A 173 7.80 8.20 -12.70
C HIS A 173 7.23 9.62 -12.66
N ALA A 174 6.53 10.04 -13.72
CA ALA A 174 5.97 11.39 -13.77
C ALA A 174 4.92 11.64 -12.67
N PHE A 175 4.01 10.70 -12.43
CA PHE A 175 3.03 10.84 -11.35
C PHE A 175 3.68 10.75 -9.96
N ILE A 176 4.54 9.75 -9.74
CA ILE A 176 5.17 9.51 -8.43
C ILE A 176 6.11 10.65 -8.04
N LYS A 177 6.93 11.14 -8.97
CA LYS A 177 7.85 12.27 -8.72
C LYS A 177 7.08 13.57 -8.45
N SER A 178 5.91 13.73 -9.06
CA SER A 178 5.06 14.91 -8.87
C SER A 178 4.32 14.94 -7.53
N LEU A 179 4.40 13.89 -6.70
CA LEU A 179 3.75 13.83 -5.38
C LEU A 179 4.19 14.96 -4.41
N GLY A 180 5.29 15.66 -4.72
CA GLY A 180 5.67 16.90 -4.02
C GLY A 180 4.65 18.05 -4.16
N ASP A 181 3.73 17.99 -5.14
CA ASP A 181 2.58 18.89 -5.27
C ASP A 181 1.27 18.05 -5.34
N PRO A 182 0.71 17.67 -4.17
CA PRO A 182 -0.48 16.82 -4.12
C PRO A 182 -1.71 17.41 -4.82
N ALA A 183 -1.85 18.74 -4.80
CA ALA A 183 -2.99 19.43 -5.40
C ALA A 183 -2.97 19.31 -6.93
N LEU A 184 -1.80 19.52 -7.54
CA LEU A 184 -1.60 19.31 -8.96
C LEU A 184 -1.86 17.86 -9.37
N VAL A 185 -1.26 16.91 -8.64
CA VAL A 185 -1.37 15.48 -8.94
C VAL A 185 -2.82 15.03 -8.90
N LYS A 186 -3.60 15.45 -7.89
CA LYS A 186 -5.02 15.11 -7.77
C LYS A 186 -5.83 15.51 -9.00
N VAL A 187 -5.66 16.75 -9.48
CA VAL A 187 -6.36 17.25 -10.69
C VAL A 187 -5.95 16.48 -11.94
N CYS A 188 -4.65 16.23 -12.10
CA CYS A 188 -4.13 15.47 -13.24
C CYS A 188 -4.59 14.01 -13.24
N LEU A 189 -4.62 13.35 -12.06
CA LEU A 189 -5.10 11.98 -11.90
C LEU A 189 -6.57 11.85 -12.23
N GLU A 190 -7.42 12.76 -11.77
CA GLU A 190 -8.85 12.72 -12.06
C GLU A 190 -9.11 12.73 -13.58
N ARG A 191 -8.43 13.62 -14.31
CA ARG A 191 -8.49 13.69 -15.77
C ARG A 191 -7.93 12.43 -16.43
N PHE A 192 -6.81 11.93 -15.94
CA PHE A 192 -6.11 10.78 -16.51
C PHE A 192 -6.89 9.48 -16.32
N PHE A 193 -7.39 9.20 -15.10
CA PHE A 193 -8.16 7.99 -14.81
C PHE A 193 -9.46 7.93 -15.61
N ARG A 194 -10.19 9.05 -15.74
CA ARG A 194 -11.39 9.10 -16.59
C ARG A 194 -11.12 8.63 -18.02
N LYS A 195 -10.03 9.12 -18.63
CA LYS A 195 -9.61 8.72 -20.00
C LYS A 195 -9.10 7.28 -20.06
N LEU A 196 -8.28 6.88 -19.08
CA LEU A 196 -7.68 5.55 -19.03
C LEU A 196 -8.75 4.46 -18.93
N VAL A 197 -9.77 4.66 -18.08
CA VAL A 197 -10.87 3.70 -17.91
C VAL A 197 -11.72 3.57 -19.18
N GLN A 198 -12.03 4.67 -19.87
CA GLN A 198 -12.72 4.63 -21.17
C GLN A 198 -11.93 3.82 -22.22
N LYS A 199 -10.60 3.92 -22.19
CA LYS A 199 -9.71 3.21 -23.10
C LYS A 199 -9.60 1.72 -22.77
N LEU A 200 -9.60 1.36 -21.49
CA LEU A 200 -9.56 -0.03 -21.01
C LEU A 200 -10.69 -0.88 -21.61
N GLU A 201 -11.89 -0.31 -21.77
CA GLU A 201 -13.06 -1.00 -22.32
C GLU A 201 -12.90 -1.38 -23.81
N HIS A 202 -12.16 -0.58 -24.58
CA HIS A 202 -12.13 -0.66 -26.05
C HIS A 202 -10.80 -1.13 -26.65
N CYS A 203 -9.75 -1.29 -25.82
CA CYS A 203 -8.42 -1.66 -26.30
C CYS A 203 -8.22 -3.17 -26.50
N GLU A 204 -7.22 -3.52 -27.31
CA GLU A 204 -6.75 -4.89 -27.51
C GLU A 204 -6.23 -5.51 -26.20
N ARG A 205 -6.23 -6.85 -26.11
CA ARG A 205 -5.91 -7.57 -24.87
C ARG A 205 -4.50 -7.29 -24.33
N SER A 206 -3.50 -7.22 -25.22
CA SER A 206 -2.10 -6.94 -24.83
C SER A 206 -1.98 -5.56 -24.18
N LEU A 207 -2.46 -4.52 -24.86
CA LEU A 207 -2.49 -3.16 -24.33
C LEU A 207 -3.32 -3.09 -23.04
N ARG A 208 -4.45 -3.78 -22.97
CA ARG A 208 -5.28 -3.80 -21.76
C ARG A 208 -4.53 -4.30 -20.54
N LEU A 209 -3.73 -5.37 -20.68
CA LEU A 209 -2.89 -5.88 -19.59
C LEU A 209 -1.88 -4.82 -19.12
N THR A 210 -1.19 -4.19 -20.06
CA THR A 210 -0.24 -3.09 -19.84
C THR A 210 -0.89 -1.92 -19.09
N LEU A 211 -2.14 -1.56 -19.42
CA LEU A 211 -2.88 -0.49 -18.75
C LEU A 211 -3.37 -0.87 -17.35
N LEU A 212 -3.75 -2.13 -17.13
CA LEU A 212 -4.08 -2.64 -15.80
C LEU A 212 -2.85 -2.66 -14.89
N GLU A 213 -1.68 -3.00 -15.44
CA GLU A 213 -0.40 -2.92 -14.72
C GLU A 213 -0.08 -1.49 -14.30
N LEU A 214 -0.16 -0.53 -15.24
CA LEU A 214 0.03 0.89 -14.94
C LEU A 214 -0.93 1.36 -13.83
N LEU A 215 -2.22 1.03 -13.96
CA LEU A 215 -3.23 1.46 -13.00
C LEU A 215 -3.00 0.83 -11.61
N GLY A 216 -2.69 -0.46 -11.55
CA GLY A 216 -2.40 -1.15 -10.30
C GLY A 216 -1.19 -0.55 -9.59
N GLU A 217 -0.09 -0.30 -10.32
CA GLU A 217 1.12 0.28 -9.75
C GLU A 217 0.90 1.71 -9.25
N LEU A 218 0.16 2.53 -10.00
CA LEU A 218 -0.19 3.89 -9.59
C LEU A 218 -1.04 3.87 -8.31
N LEU A 219 -2.08 3.03 -8.25
CA LEU A 219 -2.97 2.96 -7.09
C LEU A 219 -2.27 2.46 -5.83
N VAL A 220 -1.30 1.56 -5.94
CA VAL A 220 -0.51 1.08 -4.80
C VAL A 220 0.44 2.16 -4.27
N ARG A 221 0.99 3.01 -5.13
CA ARG A 221 2.04 3.98 -4.76
C ARG A 221 1.52 5.38 -4.46
N ILE A 222 0.32 5.72 -4.91
CA ILE A 222 -0.31 7.01 -4.64
C ILE A 222 -1.10 6.92 -3.33
N PRO A 223 -0.82 7.78 -2.34
CA PRO A 223 -1.60 7.84 -1.11
C PRO A 223 -3.09 8.06 -1.36
N SER A 224 -3.94 7.36 -0.61
CA SER A 224 -5.41 7.42 -0.78
C SER A 224 -5.98 8.84 -0.66
N GLN A 225 -5.33 9.73 0.11
CA GLN A 225 -5.74 11.12 0.28
C GLN A 225 -5.60 11.97 -1.00
N ILE A 226 -4.79 11.51 -1.96
CA ILE A 226 -4.52 12.19 -3.23
C ILE A 226 -5.45 11.67 -4.34
N LEU A 227 -6.10 10.51 -4.12
CA LEU A 227 -7.05 9.96 -5.09
C LEU A 227 -8.21 10.95 -5.35
N PRO A 228 -8.84 10.89 -6.54
CA PRO A 228 -9.98 11.74 -6.86
C PRO A 228 -11.10 11.57 -5.83
N SER A 229 -11.64 12.67 -5.30
CA SER A 229 -12.71 12.59 -4.29
C SER A 229 -14.06 12.17 -4.88
N ASP A 230 -14.27 12.41 -6.19
CA ASP A 230 -15.43 11.91 -6.92
C ASP A 230 -15.18 10.44 -7.34
N PRO A 231 -15.92 9.46 -6.79
CA PRO A 231 -15.76 8.05 -7.14
C PRO A 231 -16.41 7.70 -8.49
N SER A 232 -17.02 8.63 -9.23
CA SER A 232 -17.76 8.32 -10.47
C SER A 232 -16.93 7.57 -11.54
N TRP A 233 -15.60 7.69 -11.52
CA TRP A 233 -14.70 6.99 -12.44
C TRP A 233 -14.48 5.51 -12.08
N THR A 234 -14.79 5.07 -10.85
CA THR A 234 -14.54 3.70 -10.38
C THR A 234 -15.61 2.73 -10.86
N GLU A 235 -16.86 3.16 -11.06
CA GLU A 235 -17.94 2.27 -11.50
C GLU A 235 -17.67 1.65 -12.90
N PRO A 236 -17.29 2.41 -13.94
CA PRO A 236 -16.93 1.82 -15.24
C PRO A 236 -15.73 0.87 -15.13
N LEU A 237 -14.76 1.18 -14.26
CA LEU A 237 -13.62 0.32 -13.98
C LEU A 237 -14.05 -1.00 -13.32
N TYR A 238 -14.98 -0.97 -12.37
CA TYR A 238 -15.56 -2.17 -11.78
C TYR A 238 -16.30 -3.01 -12.84
N GLY A 239 -17.02 -2.36 -13.76
CA GLY A 239 -17.62 -3.02 -14.93
C GLY A 239 -16.58 -3.70 -15.83
N ALA A 240 -15.44 -3.05 -16.09
CA ALA A 240 -14.33 -3.61 -16.86
C ALA A 240 -13.68 -4.82 -16.15
N ILE A 241 -13.43 -4.71 -14.84
CA ILE A 241 -12.91 -5.82 -14.02
C ILE A 241 -13.86 -7.02 -14.04
N ARG A 242 -15.16 -6.78 -13.87
CA ARG A 242 -16.18 -7.83 -13.94
C ARG A 242 -16.18 -8.53 -15.29
N THR A 243 -16.15 -7.77 -16.38
CA THR A 243 -16.07 -8.33 -17.73
C THR A 243 -14.83 -9.20 -17.89
N LEU A 244 -13.67 -8.73 -17.46
CA LEU A 244 -12.39 -9.46 -17.57
C LEU A 244 -12.39 -10.77 -16.79
N ILE A 245 -12.88 -10.75 -15.55
CA ILE A 245 -12.91 -11.93 -14.71
C ILE A 245 -13.90 -12.96 -15.28
N THR A 246 -15.08 -12.52 -15.72
CA THR A 246 -16.12 -13.42 -16.24
C THR A 246 -15.84 -13.95 -17.65
N SER A 247 -15.06 -13.24 -18.48
CA SER A 247 -14.74 -13.66 -19.85
C SER A 247 -13.54 -14.61 -19.97
N GLY A 248 -12.95 -15.06 -18.87
CA GLY A 248 -11.76 -15.92 -18.87
C GLY A 248 -10.44 -15.14 -18.90
N SER A 249 -10.08 -14.58 -17.75
CA SER A 249 -8.82 -13.86 -17.52
C SER A 249 -7.61 -14.79 -17.38
N SER A 250 -6.44 -14.31 -17.80
CA SER A 250 -5.14 -14.92 -17.50
C SER A 250 -4.75 -14.69 -16.04
N SER A 251 -3.73 -15.42 -15.56
CA SER A 251 -3.21 -15.22 -14.18
C SER A 251 -2.71 -13.79 -13.96
N ALA A 252 -2.05 -13.19 -14.96
CA ALA A 252 -1.57 -11.81 -14.89
C ALA A 252 -2.72 -10.79 -14.85
N GLU A 253 -3.76 -10.97 -15.67
CA GLU A 253 -4.95 -10.10 -15.64
C GLU A 253 -5.66 -10.18 -14.28
N ARG A 254 -5.82 -11.39 -13.72
CA ARG A 254 -6.39 -11.56 -12.37
C ARG A 254 -5.58 -10.87 -11.30
N ARG A 255 -4.24 -10.98 -11.36
CA ARG A 255 -3.35 -10.30 -10.42
C ARG A 255 -3.63 -8.80 -10.38
N HIS A 256 -3.64 -8.13 -11.53
CA HIS A 256 -3.89 -6.69 -11.57
C HIS A 256 -5.33 -6.34 -11.15
N CYS A 257 -6.32 -7.15 -11.52
CA CYS A 257 -7.70 -6.96 -11.05
C CYS A 257 -7.80 -7.01 -9.52
N PHE A 258 -7.12 -7.95 -8.85
CA PHE A 258 -7.11 -8.03 -7.39
C PHE A 258 -6.42 -6.83 -6.76
N ILE A 259 -5.23 -6.46 -7.26
CA ILE A 259 -4.48 -5.29 -6.76
C ILE A 259 -5.30 -4.00 -6.91
N ILE A 260 -5.91 -3.76 -8.07
CA ILE A 260 -6.75 -2.59 -8.32
C ILE A 260 -7.95 -2.59 -7.37
N THR A 261 -8.64 -3.72 -7.24
CA THR A 261 -9.82 -3.84 -6.37
C THR A 261 -9.47 -3.56 -4.91
N ALA A 262 -8.41 -4.19 -4.39
CA ALA A 262 -7.93 -3.97 -3.03
C ALA A 262 -7.51 -2.50 -2.81
N SER A 263 -6.78 -1.92 -3.75
CA SER A 263 -6.34 -0.51 -3.64
C SER A 263 -7.51 0.46 -3.61
N LEU A 264 -8.56 0.19 -4.38
CA LEU A 264 -9.78 1.01 -4.37
C LEU A 264 -10.59 0.82 -3.08
N LEU A 265 -10.64 -0.38 -2.53
CA LEU A 265 -11.28 -0.65 -1.23
C LEU A 265 -10.56 0.05 -0.05
N HIS A 266 -9.24 0.25 -0.15
CA HIS A 266 -8.51 1.10 0.81
C HIS A 266 -8.72 2.60 0.59
N GLY A 267 -9.01 3.00 -0.65
CA GLY A 267 -9.16 4.41 -1.03
C GLY A 267 -10.57 4.97 -0.85
N TYR A 268 -11.60 4.12 -0.92
CA TYR A 268 -13.01 4.51 -0.90
C TYR A 268 -13.82 3.60 0.04
N PRO A 269 -14.97 4.07 0.58
CA PRO A 269 -15.82 3.24 1.41
C PRO A 269 -16.26 1.96 0.68
N SER A 270 -16.20 0.83 1.37
CA SER A 270 -16.48 -0.51 0.84
C SER A 270 -17.84 -0.63 0.16
N GLU A 271 -18.84 0.11 0.63
CA GLU A 271 -20.18 0.19 0.04
C GLU A 271 -20.16 0.57 -1.44
N HIS A 272 -19.23 1.43 -1.88
CA HIS A 272 -19.13 1.86 -3.27
C HIS A 272 -18.80 0.71 -4.22
N PHE A 273 -18.06 -0.29 -3.71
CA PHE A 273 -17.74 -1.49 -4.46
C PHE A 273 -18.85 -2.54 -4.32
N PHE A 274 -19.20 -2.92 -3.09
CA PHE A 274 -20.09 -4.05 -2.86
C PHE A 274 -21.56 -3.79 -3.25
N ARG A 275 -22.02 -2.53 -3.25
CA ARG A 275 -23.35 -2.13 -3.73
C ARG A 275 -23.35 -1.57 -5.16
N CYS A 276 -22.24 -1.73 -5.89
CA CYS A 276 -22.12 -1.21 -7.25
C CYS A 276 -23.07 -1.94 -8.22
N LYS A 277 -23.97 -1.18 -8.87
CA LYS A 277 -24.95 -1.72 -9.82
C LYS A 277 -24.32 -2.46 -10.99
N SER A 278 -23.18 -1.95 -11.48
CA SER A 278 -22.41 -2.58 -12.54
C SER A 278 -21.91 -3.99 -12.16
N LEU A 279 -21.81 -4.29 -10.85
CA LEU A 279 -21.44 -5.60 -10.32
C LEU A 279 -22.64 -6.49 -9.96
N SER A 280 -23.80 -5.90 -9.64
CA SER A 280 -25.01 -6.62 -9.22
C SER A 280 -25.70 -7.40 -10.35
N MET A 281 -25.35 -7.15 -11.61
CA MET A 281 -25.95 -7.89 -12.73
C MET A 281 -25.53 -9.37 -12.68
N PRO A 282 -26.45 -10.32 -12.92
CA PRO A 282 -26.13 -11.74 -12.86
C PRO A 282 -25.02 -12.08 -13.87
N SER A 283 -24.06 -12.89 -13.43
CA SER A 283 -23.04 -13.45 -14.33
C SER A 283 -23.67 -14.44 -15.29
N THR A 284 -22.94 -14.88 -16.33
CA THR A 284 -23.36 -15.98 -17.22
C THR A 284 -23.72 -17.26 -16.46
N SER A 285 -23.23 -17.42 -15.23
CA SER A 285 -23.53 -18.55 -14.33
C SER A 285 -24.79 -18.40 -13.48
N GLY A 286 -25.49 -17.25 -13.56
CA GLY A 286 -26.63 -16.92 -12.70
C GLY A 286 -26.26 -16.47 -11.28
N LYS A 287 -25.00 -16.65 -10.84
CA LYS A 287 -24.54 -16.20 -9.52
C LYS A 287 -24.08 -14.72 -9.52
N PRO A 288 -24.16 -14.01 -8.38
CA PRO A 288 -23.64 -12.65 -8.24
C PRO A 288 -22.13 -12.58 -8.49
N PHE A 289 -21.66 -11.46 -9.05
CA PHE A 289 -20.23 -11.27 -9.33
C PHE A 289 -19.37 -11.26 -8.06
N ILE A 290 -19.85 -10.63 -6.98
CA ILE A 290 -19.12 -10.55 -5.71
C ILE A 290 -18.81 -11.96 -5.18
N TYR A 291 -19.76 -12.88 -5.27
CA TYR A 291 -19.54 -14.28 -4.92
C TYR A 291 -18.42 -14.90 -5.77
N LEU A 292 -18.48 -14.75 -7.09
CA LEU A 292 -17.44 -15.27 -7.99
C LEU A 292 -16.05 -14.70 -7.66
N LEU A 293 -15.96 -13.40 -7.40
CA LEU A 293 -14.71 -12.73 -7.03
C LEU A 293 -14.13 -13.34 -5.75
N LEU A 294 -14.94 -13.45 -4.70
CA LEU A 294 -14.50 -14.02 -3.42
C LEU A 294 -14.07 -15.47 -3.57
N GLN A 295 -14.81 -16.28 -4.34
CA GLN A 295 -14.40 -17.66 -4.63
C GLN A 295 -13.06 -17.73 -5.35
N LEU A 296 -12.82 -16.86 -6.34
CA LEU A 296 -11.55 -16.83 -7.04
C LEU A 296 -10.40 -16.43 -6.10
N VAL A 297 -10.62 -15.45 -5.22
CA VAL A 297 -9.64 -15.03 -4.22
C VAL A 297 -9.33 -16.15 -3.24
N THR A 298 -10.34 -16.83 -2.68
CA THR A 298 -10.11 -17.93 -1.72
C THR A 298 -9.45 -19.14 -2.38
N ILE A 299 -9.83 -19.50 -3.61
CA ILE A 299 -9.14 -20.56 -4.37
C ILE A 299 -7.67 -20.18 -4.60
N ASP A 300 -7.41 -18.93 -4.97
CA ASP A 300 -6.07 -18.45 -5.28
C ASP A 300 -5.13 -18.44 -4.06
N LEU A 301 -5.65 -18.02 -2.90
CA LEU A 301 -4.94 -18.10 -1.61
C LEU A 301 -4.58 -19.55 -1.27
N ARG A 302 -5.58 -20.44 -1.26
CA ARG A 302 -5.39 -21.86 -0.92
C ARG A 302 -4.43 -22.57 -1.87
N ALA A 303 -4.50 -22.27 -3.17
CA ALA A 303 -3.62 -22.87 -4.16
C ALA A 303 -2.16 -22.39 -4.02
N ALA A 304 -1.93 -21.20 -3.46
CA ALA A 304 -0.59 -20.65 -3.32
C ALA A 304 0.15 -21.18 -2.08
N PHE A 305 -0.54 -21.34 -0.94
CA PHE A 305 0.08 -21.67 0.36
C PHE A 305 1.13 -22.79 0.33
N PRO A 306 0.90 -23.95 -0.33
CA PRO A 306 1.85 -25.07 -0.30
C PRO A 306 3.24 -24.74 -0.87
N SER A 307 3.35 -23.71 -1.71
CA SER A 307 4.59 -23.36 -2.43
C SER A 307 5.24 -22.07 -1.95
N LEU A 308 4.64 -21.35 -1.00
CA LEU A 308 5.09 -20.00 -0.63
C LEU A 308 6.46 -19.98 0.04
N LEU A 309 6.73 -20.96 0.92
CA LEU A 309 8.02 -21.04 1.61
C LEU A 309 9.16 -21.33 0.65
N GLU A 310 8.93 -22.17 -0.36
CA GLU A 310 9.92 -22.47 -1.41
C GLU A 310 10.19 -21.25 -2.30
N GLN A 311 9.23 -20.33 -2.41
CA GLN A 311 9.34 -19.13 -3.22
C GLN A 311 10.06 -17.96 -2.53
N LEU A 312 10.42 -18.03 -1.24
CA LEU A 312 10.98 -16.89 -0.48
C LEU A 312 12.20 -16.23 -1.16
N ALA A 313 13.05 -17.04 -1.79
CA ALA A 313 14.24 -16.58 -2.51
C ALA A 313 13.99 -16.33 -4.01
N SER A 314 12.79 -16.59 -4.52
CA SER A 314 12.45 -16.42 -5.93
C SER A 314 12.29 -14.94 -6.30
N PRO A 315 12.76 -14.49 -7.48
CA PRO A 315 12.49 -13.14 -7.97
C PRO A 315 10.99 -12.87 -8.18
N SER A 316 10.17 -13.92 -8.34
CA SER A 316 8.72 -13.79 -8.48
C SER A 316 7.98 -13.60 -7.16
N TYR A 317 8.65 -13.77 -6.01
CA TYR A 317 8.00 -13.76 -4.69
C TYR A 317 7.27 -12.46 -4.41
N ALA A 318 7.92 -11.33 -4.67
CA ALA A 318 7.35 -9.99 -4.46
C ALA A 318 6.01 -9.80 -5.19
N ALA A 319 5.96 -10.26 -6.44
CA ALA A 319 4.76 -10.24 -7.26
C ALA A 319 3.65 -11.15 -6.69
N THR A 320 4.04 -12.35 -6.23
CA THR A 320 3.11 -13.31 -5.61
C THR A 320 2.52 -12.76 -4.33
N ILE A 321 3.34 -12.29 -3.39
CA ILE A 321 2.86 -11.81 -2.07
C ILE A 321 1.99 -10.56 -2.20
N GLN A 322 2.31 -9.64 -3.11
CA GLN A 322 1.50 -8.44 -3.33
C GLN A 322 0.09 -8.80 -3.81
N ARG A 323 -0.01 -9.80 -4.69
CA ARG A 323 -1.29 -10.31 -5.20
C ARG A 323 -2.09 -11.02 -4.10
N LEU A 324 -1.44 -11.86 -3.30
CA LEU A 324 -2.10 -12.59 -2.22
C LEU A 324 -2.53 -11.66 -1.07
N ALA A 325 -1.71 -10.67 -0.73
CA ALA A 325 -2.05 -9.61 0.21
C ALA A 325 -3.29 -8.84 -0.29
N ALA A 326 -3.34 -8.47 -1.57
CA ALA A 326 -4.54 -7.87 -2.17
C ALA A 326 -5.78 -8.79 -2.06
N GLY A 327 -5.60 -10.12 -2.15
CA GLY A 327 -6.65 -11.09 -1.90
C GLY A 327 -7.19 -11.02 -0.47
N PHE A 328 -6.31 -11.05 0.53
CA PHE A 328 -6.70 -10.86 1.93
C PHE A 328 -7.40 -9.52 2.18
N ASP A 329 -6.96 -8.46 1.52
CA ASP A 329 -7.55 -7.13 1.66
C ASP A 329 -8.99 -7.06 1.13
N ILE A 330 -9.27 -7.76 0.02
CA ILE A 330 -10.61 -7.91 -0.51
C ILE A 330 -11.49 -8.69 0.49
N VAL A 331 -10.98 -9.78 1.06
CA VAL A 331 -11.70 -10.59 2.05
C VAL A 331 -11.97 -9.77 3.32
N ALA A 332 -10.96 -9.08 3.86
CA ALA A 332 -11.10 -8.23 5.04
C ALA A 332 -12.14 -7.13 4.82
N SER A 333 -12.07 -6.44 3.67
CA SER A 333 -13.03 -5.39 3.32
C SER A 333 -14.46 -5.93 3.18
N PHE A 334 -14.61 -7.16 2.68
CA PHE A 334 -15.90 -7.84 2.60
C PHE A 334 -16.44 -8.18 3.99
N LEU A 335 -15.61 -8.72 4.89
CA LEU A 335 -16.01 -9.02 6.27
C LEU A 335 -16.42 -7.74 7.01
N THR A 336 -15.63 -6.67 6.92
CA THR A 336 -15.98 -5.36 7.49
C THR A 336 -17.30 -4.85 6.94
N PHE A 337 -17.49 -4.93 5.62
CA PHE A 337 -18.75 -4.53 4.99
C PHE A 337 -19.95 -5.34 5.50
N LEU A 338 -19.81 -6.65 5.76
CA LEU A 338 -20.87 -7.46 6.33
C LEU A 338 -21.19 -7.08 7.79
N MET A 339 -20.18 -6.71 8.58
CA MET A 339 -20.38 -6.26 9.97
C MET A 339 -21.07 -4.90 10.03
N ASP A 340 -20.79 -4.01 9.08
CA ASP A 340 -21.34 -2.65 9.04
C ASP A 340 -22.72 -2.58 8.34
N SER A 341 -23.09 -3.59 7.54
CA SER A 341 -24.29 -3.54 6.71
C SER A 341 -25.50 -4.16 7.41
N GLU A 342 -26.55 -3.35 7.58
CA GLU A 342 -27.86 -3.81 8.08
C GLU A 342 -28.75 -4.43 6.97
N ASP A 343 -28.46 -4.12 5.69
CA ASP A 343 -29.27 -4.53 4.53
C ASP A 343 -28.49 -5.44 3.56
N PHE A 344 -28.62 -6.75 3.77
CA PHE A 344 -27.99 -7.79 2.95
C PHE A 344 -28.70 -8.04 1.60
N GLU A 345 -29.96 -7.62 1.45
CA GLU A 345 -30.71 -7.82 0.20
C GLU A 345 -30.09 -7.00 -0.95
N SER A 346 -29.51 -5.85 -0.62
CA SER A 346 -28.85 -4.93 -1.57
C SER A 346 -27.63 -5.52 -2.31
N ILE A 347 -27.03 -6.59 -1.78
CA ILE A 347 -25.79 -7.19 -2.30
C ILE A 347 -26.12 -8.35 -3.28
N GLY A 348 -27.38 -8.79 -3.31
CA GLY A 348 -27.83 -9.92 -4.13
C GLY A 348 -27.23 -11.26 -3.69
N LEU A 349 -26.74 -11.37 -2.45
CA LEU A 349 -26.20 -12.61 -1.89
C LEU A 349 -27.29 -13.32 -1.08
N ASP A 350 -27.85 -14.39 -1.64
CA ASP A 350 -28.80 -15.23 -0.91
C ASP A 350 -28.12 -15.93 0.30
N PRO A 351 -28.85 -16.26 1.37
CA PRO A 351 -28.30 -16.90 2.56
C PRO A 351 -27.51 -18.19 2.27
N GLU A 352 -27.95 -19.00 1.31
CA GLU A 352 -27.24 -20.23 0.91
C GLU A 352 -25.86 -19.93 0.30
N VAL A 353 -25.73 -18.81 -0.41
CA VAL A 353 -24.48 -18.37 -1.02
C VAL A 353 -23.52 -17.85 0.05
N LEU A 354 -24.04 -17.12 1.05
CA LEU A 354 -23.26 -16.67 2.20
C LEU A 354 -22.74 -17.84 3.04
N LEU A 355 -23.55 -18.88 3.26
CA LEU A 355 -23.10 -20.08 3.98
C LEU A 355 -21.98 -20.81 3.23
N LYS A 356 -22.04 -20.88 1.90
CA LYS A 356 -20.97 -21.45 1.09
C LYS A 356 -19.69 -20.61 1.18
N LEU A 357 -19.80 -19.29 1.09
CA LEU A 357 -18.67 -18.38 1.28
C LEU A 357 -18.07 -18.52 2.66
N ARG A 358 -18.89 -18.65 3.71
CA ARG A 358 -18.43 -18.85 5.08
C ARG A 358 -17.52 -20.09 5.16
N ASN A 359 -17.95 -21.21 4.58
CA ASN A 359 -17.15 -22.43 4.56
C ASN A 359 -15.86 -22.26 3.73
N ASP A 360 -15.94 -21.67 2.53
CA ASP A 360 -14.78 -21.42 1.67
C ASP A 360 -13.73 -20.51 2.37
N ILE A 361 -14.20 -19.48 3.08
CA ILE A 361 -13.36 -18.55 3.85
C ILE A 361 -12.78 -19.25 5.08
N GLY A 362 -13.57 -20.03 5.82
CA GLY A 362 -13.11 -20.82 6.96
C GLY A 362 -11.98 -21.79 6.58
N GLU A 363 -12.16 -22.57 5.51
CA GLU A 363 -11.10 -23.46 4.98
C GLU A 363 -9.83 -22.67 4.61
N THR A 364 -10.01 -21.48 4.01
CA THR A 364 -8.88 -20.62 3.62
C THR A 364 -8.12 -20.10 4.84
N PHE A 365 -8.83 -19.72 5.91
CA PHE A 365 -8.21 -19.26 7.14
C PHE A 365 -7.58 -20.38 7.95
N GLY A 366 -8.10 -21.61 7.92
CA GLY A 366 -7.42 -22.78 8.47
C GLY A 366 -6.01 -22.96 7.86
N LEU A 367 -5.92 -22.93 6.52
CA LEU A 367 -4.61 -22.97 5.84
C LEU A 367 -3.76 -21.71 6.08
N THR A 368 -4.40 -20.56 6.33
CA THR A 368 -3.68 -19.33 6.71
C THR A 368 -3.02 -19.48 8.08
N ILE A 369 -3.70 -20.11 9.05
CA ILE A 369 -3.15 -20.39 10.38
C ILE A 369 -1.90 -21.28 10.26
N GLU A 370 -1.97 -22.36 9.48
CA GLU A 370 -0.84 -23.24 9.20
C GLU A 370 0.32 -22.45 8.55
N PHE A 371 0.03 -21.66 7.52
CA PHE A 371 1.04 -20.83 6.86
C PHE A 371 1.72 -19.84 7.81
N LEU A 372 0.96 -19.13 8.66
CA LEU A 372 1.51 -18.17 9.62
C LEU A 372 2.42 -18.87 10.63
N ARG A 373 2.00 -20.04 11.12
CA ARG A 373 2.80 -20.90 12.01
C ARG A 373 4.11 -21.32 11.33
N ASP A 374 4.03 -21.93 10.16
CA ASP A 374 5.20 -22.43 9.44
C ASP A 374 6.18 -21.30 9.09
N ARG A 375 5.66 -20.14 8.65
CA ARG A 375 6.47 -18.98 8.30
C ARG A 375 7.18 -18.39 9.51
N TRP A 376 6.51 -18.35 10.67
CA TRP A 376 7.10 -17.89 11.92
C TRP A 376 8.18 -18.84 12.42
N ASP A 377 7.90 -20.14 12.41
CA ASP A 377 8.84 -21.16 12.85
C ASP A 377 10.09 -21.21 11.96
N ALA A 378 9.91 -21.10 10.63
CA ALA A 378 11.02 -21.00 9.69
C ALA A 378 11.93 -19.78 9.97
N ALA A 379 11.37 -18.65 10.40
CA ALA A 379 12.12 -17.43 10.69
C ALA A 379 12.81 -17.46 12.05
N TYR A 380 12.14 -17.97 13.09
CA TYR A 380 12.55 -17.75 14.48
C TYR A 380 12.79 -19.01 15.29
N SER A 381 12.10 -20.10 14.98
CA SER A 381 12.25 -21.37 15.69
C SER A 381 13.34 -22.24 15.06
N GLY A 382 13.82 -21.86 13.86
CA GLY A 382 14.72 -22.68 13.06
C GLY A 382 13.98 -23.85 12.42
N ALA A 383 14.38 -24.25 11.21
CA ALA A 383 13.88 -25.50 10.62
C ALA A 383 14.10 -26.65 11.61
N ALA A 384 13.09 -27.50 11.80
CA ALA A 384 13.12 -28.64 12.73
C ALA A 384 14.47 -29.38 12.65
N GLY A 385 15.29 -29.25 13.70
CA GLY A 385 16.65 -29.82 13.75
C GLY A 385 17.77 -28.87 14.23
N PHE A 386 17.51 -27.58 14.44
CA PHE A 386 18.46 -26.65 15.06
C PHE A 386 17.92 -26.14 16.39
N GLU A 387 18.67 -26.35 17.48
CA GLU A 387 18.27 -25.94 18.83
C GLU A 387 18.22 -24.40 18.98
N PRO A 388 17.38 -23.86 19.89
CA PRO A 388 17.34 -22.42 20.17
C PRO A 388 18.67 -21.99 20.80
N GLY A 389 19.48 -21.24 20.06
CA GLY A 389 20.81 -20.77 20.51
C GLY A 389 21.92 -20.81 19.45
N TYR A 390 21.65 -21.29 18.24
CA TYR A 390 22.62 -21.24 17.16
C TYR A 390 22.64 -19.85 16.49
N GLU A 391 23.58 -19.00 16.88
CA GLU A 391 23.95 -17.85 16.06
C GLU A 391 24.44 -18.36 14.70
N GLN A 392 23.79 -17.94 13.61
CA GLN A 392 24.17 -18.33 12.25
C GLN A 392 25.51 -17.71 11.85
N ASP A 393 26.61 -18.35 12.22
CA ASP A 393 27.96 -18.08 11.70
C ASP A 393 28.30 -19.06 10.55
N GLY A 394 27.32 -19.30 9.67
CA GLY A 394 27.39 -20.24 8.55
C GLY A 394 26.95 -19.65 7.21
N PRO A 395 27.39 -20.22 6.07
CA PRO A 395 27.31 -19.57 4.76
C PRO A 395 25.86 -19.33 4.30
N LYS A 396 25.61 -18.09 3.84
CA LYS A 396 24.34 -17.50 3.35
C LYS A 396 23.68 -18.23 2.17
N GLY A 397 23.31 -19.50 2.32
CA GLY A 397 22.77 -20.34 1.24
C GLY A 397 21.27 -20.66 1.31
N LEU A 398 20.65 -20.58 2.49
CA LEU A 398 19.21 -20.75 2.71
C LEU A 398 18.78 -19.67 3.72
N THR A 399 18.60 -18.44 3.24
CA THR A 399 17.95 -17.41 4.05
C THR A 399 16.47 -17.77 4.10
N TRP A 400 15.97 -18.21 5.26
CA TRP A 400 14.54 -18.36 5.54
C TRP A 400 13.81 -17.01 5.68
N ASP A 401 14.52 -15.93 5.33
CA ASP A 401 14.01 -14.61 5.10
C ASP A 401 13.72 -14.38 3.61
N SER A 402 12.70 -13.56 3.36
CA SER A 402 12.41 -13.13 2.00
C SER A 402 13.57 -12.31 1.43
N SER A 403 13.77 -12.41 0.12
CA SER A 403 14.73 -11.59 -0.63
C SER A 403 14.47 -10.08 -0.53
N LEU A 404 13.27 -9.68 -0.06
CA LEU A 404 12.86 -8.29 0.14
C LEU A 404 13.42 -7.68 1.44
N GLY A 405 13.95 -8.51 2.34
CA GLY A 405 14.49 -8.10 3.64
C GLY A 405 13.40 -7.71 4.64
N GLY A 406 13.75 -7.76 5.94
CA GLY A 406 12.88 -7.26 7.01
C GLY A 406 12.04 -8.29 7.76
N GLY A 407 12.29 -9.59 7.56
CA GLY A 407 11.64 -10.67 8.32
C GLY A 407 10.13 -10.82 8.03
N PRO A 408 9.46 -11.75 8.73
CA PRO A 408 8.00 -11.90 8.63
C PRO A 408 7.24 -10.64 9.10
N GLU A 409 7.84 -9.78 9.91
CA GLU A 409 7.21 -8.56 10.44
C GLU A 409 6.85 -7.54 9.36
N LYS A 410 7.68 -7.45 8.31
CA LYS A 410 7.50 -6.51 7.18
C LYS A 410 6.88 -7.16 5.95
N ASP A 411 6.57 -8.45 6.02
CA ASP A 411 6.02 -9.18 4.89
C ASP A 411 4.57 -8.75 4.65
N VAL A 412 4.30 -8.15 3.49
CA VAL A 412 2.97 -7.64 3.14
C VAL A 412 1.91 -8.73 3.13
N LEU A 413 2.29 -9.99 2.90
CA LEU A 413 1.36 -11.11 2.99
C LEU A 413 0.99 -11.40 4.44
N ILE A 414 1.95 -11.38 5.37
CA ILE A 414 1.69 -11.57 6.80
C ILE A 414 0.81 -10.45 7.34
N ILE A 415 1.09 -9.20 6.95
CA ILE A 415 0.28 -8.03 7.29
C ILE A 415 -1.18 -8.23 6.85
N GLY A 416 -1.40 -8.56 5.57
CA GLY A 416 -2.73 -8.79 5.01
C GLY A 416 -3.44 -9.98 5.68
N ALA A 417 -2.73 -11.09 5.86
CA ALA A 417 -3.24 -12.31 6.48
C ALA A 417 -3.68 -12.09 7.93
N VAL A 418 -2.83 -11.48 8.75
CA VAL A 418 -3.14 -11.20 10.16
C VAL A 418 -4.33 -10.26 10.27
N ARG A 419 -4.38 -9.19 9.48
CA ARG A 419 -5.52 -8.27 9.49
C ARG A 419 -6.83 -8.97 9.16
N ALA A 420 -6.86 -9.77 8.09
CA ALA A 420 -8.07 -10.48 7.66
C ALA A 420 -8.48 -11.59 8.64
N LEU A 421 -7.51 -12.37 9.13
CA LEU A 421 -7.74 -13.45 10.09
C LEU A 421 -8.26 -12.91 11.42
N SER A 422 -7.74 -11.77 11.88
CA SER A 422 -8.17 -11.15 13.13
C SER A 422 -9.65 -10.78 13.12
N LEU A 423 -10.18 -10.34 11.97
CA LEU A 423 -11.62 -10.09 11.81
C LEU A 423 -12.42 -11.40 11.84
N TRP A 424 -11.90 -12.44 11.20
CA TRP A 424 -12.59 -13.73 11.12
C TRP A 424 -12.67 -14.46 12.46
N LEU A 425 -11.61 -14.41 13.27
CA LEU A 425 -11.56 -15.08 14.57
C LEU A 425 -12.57 -14.52 15.58
N LYS A 426 -13.08 -13.31 15.37
CA LYS A 426 -14.21 -12.78 16.15
C LYS A 426 -15.52 -13.52 15.90
N GLU A 427 -15.69 -14.14 14.73
CA GLU A 427 -16.96 -14.73 14.33
C GLU A 427 -16.95 -16.27 14.34
N ASP A 428 -15.80 -16.90 14.06
CA ASP A 428 -15.75 -18.35 13.88
C ASP A 428 -15.17 -19.11 15.07
N GLU A 429 -16.05 -19.72 15.86
CA GLU A 429 -15.70 -20.50 17.05
C GLU A 429 -14.76 -21.69 16.77
N ALA A 430 -14.89 -22.33 15.60
CA ALA A 430 -14.10 -23.52 15.28
C ALA A 430 -12.62 -23.19 15.15
N LEU A 431 -12.29 -22.13 14.41
CA LEU A 431 -10.90 -21.71 14.19
C LEU A 431 -10.27 -21.02 15.41
N ARG A 432 -11.04 -20.46 16.35
CA ARG A 432 -10.49 -19.88 17.59
C ARG A 432 -9.64 -20.89 18.37
N LYS A 433 -10.07 -22.16 18.40
CA LYS A 433 -9.34 -23.25 19.08
C LYS A 433 -7.99 -23.51 18.44
N GLU A 434 -7.95 -23.56 17.12
CA GLU A 434 -6.72 -23.76 16.34
C GLU A 434 -5.80 -22.52 16.43
N ALA A 435 -6.39 -21.33 16.40
CA ALA A 435 -5.69 -20.05 16.51
C ALA A 435 -5.08 -19.80 17.89
N GLY A 436 -5.55 -20.46 18.96
CA GLY A 436 -4.85 -20.50 20.25
C GLY A 436 -3.42 -21.03 20.10
N GLY A 437 -3.20 -21.90 19.11
CA GLY A 437 -1.89 -22.34 18.68
C GLY A 437 -0.98 -21.20 18.22
N LEU A 438 -1.48 -20.08 17.67
CA LEU A 438 -0.73 -18.92 17.15
C LEU A 438 -0.35 -17.86 18.20
N MET A 439 -0.60 -18.10 19.49
CA MET A 439 -0.43 -17.09 20.53
C MET A 439 0.97 -16.45 20.56
N ASP A 440 2.03 -17.23 20.45
CA ASP A 440 3.42 -16.75 20.38
C ASP A 440 3.71 -15.98 19.08
N VAL A 441 3.10 -16.35 17.96
CA VAL A 441 3.22 -15.61 16.69
C VAL A 441 2.61 -14.22 16.86
N PHE A 442 1.40 -14.14 17.41
CA PHE A 442 0.74 -12.86 17.65
C PHE A 442 1.51 -11.98 18.63
N LEU A 443 1.92 -12.51 19.80
CA LEU A 443 2.71 -11.74 20.76
C LEU A 443 4.09 -11.35 20.22
N GLY A 444 4.68 -12.19 19.36
CA GLY A 444 5.91 -11.91 18.65
C GLY A 444 5.76 -10.77 17.63
N LEU A 445 4.72 -10.81 16.80
CA LEU A 445 4.40 -9.73 15.85
C LEU A 445 4.01 -8.43 16.55
N TRP A 446 3.36 -8.50 17.70
CA TRP A 446 3.05 -7.34 18.53
C TRP A 446 4.32 -6.53 18.88
N THR A 447 5.38 -7.24 19.27
CA THR A 447 6.64 -6.63 19.74
C THR A 447 7.56 -6.30 18.57
N LYS A 448 7.93 -7.31 17.78
CA LYS A 448 8.87 -7.15 16.66
C LYS A 448 8.30 -6.32 15.53
N GLY A 449 6.99 -6.35 15.32
CA GLY A 449 6.32 -5.51 14.32
C GLY A 449 6.49 -4.03 14.63
N LEU A 450 6.30 -3.63 15.89
CA LEU A 450 6.47 -2.24 16.31
C LEU A 450 7.93 -1.78 16.11
N GLU A 451 8.90 -2.63 16.45
CA GLU A 451 10.34 -2.39 16.20
C GLU A 451 10.64 -2.26 14.70
N ALA A 452 9.94 -3.04 13.87
CA ALA A 452 10.03 -3.00 12.42
C ALA A 452 9.30 -1.80 11.79
N GLY A 453 8.42 -1.10 12.52
CA GLY A 453 7.63 0.02 12.03
C GLY A 453 6.23 -0.34 11.49
N VAL A 454 5.71 -1.52 11.85
CA VAL A 454 4.35 -1.99 11.51
C VAL A 454 3.57 -2.20 12.81
N ASP A 455 2.48 -1.45 13.00
CA ASP A 455 1.66 -1.55 14.22
C ASP A 455 0.57 -2.63 14.10
N TYR A 456 0.88 -3.84 14.54
CA TYR A 456 -0.05 -4.98 14.51
C TYR A 456 -1.10 -4.95 15.62
N ARG A 457 -0.96 -4.09 16.63
CA ARG A 457 -1.71 -4.18 17.89
C ARG A 457 -3.21 -4.10 17.68
N SER A 458 -3.65 -3.15 16.86
CA SER A 458 -5.07 -2.97 16.53
C SER A 458 -5.73 -4.22 15.92
N TRP A 459 -4.99 -5.02 15.15
CA TRP A 459 -5.50 -6.25 14.56
C TRP A 459 -5.42 -7.39 15.56
N ILE A 460 -4.26 -7.55 16.21
CA ILE A 460 -4.02 -8.67 17.13
C ILE A 460 -4.95 -8.60 18.33
N ILE A 461 -5.29 -7.42 18.87
CA ILE A 461 -6.30 -7.32 19.93
C ILE A 461 -7.62 -7.91 19.46
N GLY A 462 -8.05 -7.61 18.22
CA GLY A 462 -9.25 -8.18 17.63
C GLY A 462 -9.21 -9.71 17.51
N ALA A 463 -8.05 -10.29 17.17
CA ALA A 463 -7.86 -11.74 17.18
C ALA A 463 -7.90 -12.33 18.60
N LEU A 464 -7.23 -11.69 19.55
CA LEU A 464 -7.14 -12.14 20.94
C LEU A 464 -8.50 -12.10 21.63
N ASP A 465 -9.35 -11.13 21.29
CA ASP A 465 -10.73 -11.03 21.78
C ASP A 465 -11.48 -12.36 21.58
N GLY A 466 -11.44 -12.90 20.35
CA GLY A 466 -12.02 -14.22 20.05
C GLY A 466 -11.23 -15.38 20.66
N ILE A 467 -9.90 -15.38 20.59
CA ILE A 467 -9.07 -16.50 21.11
C ILE A 467 -9.23 -16.68 22.62
N LEU A 468 -9.39 -15.60 23.39
CA LEU A 468 -9.52 -15.65 24.84
C LEU A 468 -10.91 -16.12 25.31
N GLU A 469 -11.92 -16.21 24.45
CA GLU A 469 -13.16 -16.91 24.78
C GLU A 469 -12.92 -18.42 24.96
N GLU A 470 -11.90 -18.97 24.29
CA GLU A 470 -11.55 -20.38 24.38
C GLU A 470 -10.59 -20.68 25.56
N PRO A 471 -10.85 -21.73 26.37
CA PRO A 471 -10.00 -22.07 27.50
C PRO A 471 -8.54 -22.33 27.13
N HIS A 472 -8.30 -22.96 25.97
CA HIS A 472 -6.94 -23.20 25.48
C HIS A 472 -6.22 -21.89 25.16
N GLY A 473 -6.91 -20.94 24.55
CA GLY A 473 -6.37 -19.61 24.25
C GLY A 473 -5.96 -18.86 25.51
N ARG A 474 -6.80 -18.87 26.56
CA ARG A 474 -6.46 -18.29 27.87
C ARG A 474 -5.24 -18.92 28.51
N ALA A 475 -5.17 -20.25 28.50
CA ALA A 475 -4.02 -20.97 29.04
C ALA A 475 -2.71 -20.59 28.31
N MET A 476 -2.75 -20.50 26.98
CA MET A 476 -1.60 -20.08 26.17
C MET A 476 -1.21 -18.62 26.42
N PHE A 477 -2.19 -17.71 26.49
CA PHE A 477 -1.95 -16.30 26.80
C PHE A 477 -1.29 -16.12 28.17
N GLN A 478 -1.72 -16.88 29.17
CA GLN A 478 -1.09 -16.90 30.49
C GLN A 478 0.32 -17.49 30.46
N GLN A 479 0.50 -18.66 29.82
CA GLN A 479 1.77 -19.37 29.75
C GLN A 479 2.87 -18.52 29.08
N LEU A 480 2.50 -17.81 28.01
CA LEU A 480 3.40 -16.94 27.26
C LEU A 480 3.49 -15.51 27.83
N LYS A 481 2.87 -15.27 29.00
CA LYS A 481 2.85 -13.96 29.68
C LYS A 481 2.31 -12.82 28.79
N GLY A 482 1.35 -13.14 27.92
CA GLY A 482 0.71 -12.16 27.04
C GLY A 482 0.06 -11.02 27.82
N TRP A 483 -0.60 -11.32 28.95
CA TRP A 483 -1.18 -10.29 29.82
C TRP A 483 -0.14 -9.28 30.31
N GLN A 484 1.09 -9.73 30.60
CA GLN A 484 2.17 -8.86 31.07
C GLN A 484 2.69 -7.97 29.94
N LEU A 485 2.78 -8.52 28.73
CA LEU A 485 3.17 -7.79 27.52
C LEU A 485 2.17 -6.68 27.21
N VAL A 486 0.88 -7.02 27.13
CA VAL A 486 -0.20 -6.04 26.87
C VAL A 486 -0.27 -5.00 27.99
N TRP A 487 -0.14 -5.41 29.26
CA TRP A 487 -0.13 -4.48 30.39
C TRP A 487 1.04 -3.49 30.34
N ASN A 488 2.23 -3.94 29.95
CA ASN A 488 3.39 -3.06 29.83
C ASN A 488 3.24 -2.07 28.67
N ASP A 489 2.65 -2.48 27.56
CA ASP A 489 2.35 -1.60 26.43
C ASP A 489 1.31 -0.54 26.82
N LEU A 490 0.21 -0.96 27.45
CA LEU A 490 -0.83 -0.07 27.99
C LEU A 490 -0.24 0.97 28.93
N LYS A 491 0.62 0.56 29.88
CA LYS A 491 1.33 1.50 30.78
C LYS A 491 2.18 2.51 30.02
N THR A 492 2.88 2.06 28.97
CA THR A 492 3.75 2.91 28.15
C THR A 492 2.90 3.94 27.41
N THR A 493 1.79 3.52 26.82
CA THR A 493 0.83 4.39 26.12
C THR A 493 0.16 5.39 27.07
N LEU A 494 -0.20 4.96 28.28
CA LEU A 494 -0.76 5.83 29.32
C LEU A 494 0.24 6.88 29.84
N GLY A 495 1.53 6.52 29.90
CA GLY A 495 2.61 7.43 30.29
C GLY A 495 2.96 8.50 29.24
N ASN A 496 2.56 8.30 27.97
CA ASN A 496 2.80 9.25 26.90
C ASN A 496 1.78 10.40 26.91
N SER A 497 2.21 11.59 27.33
CA SER A 497 1.37 12.79 27.39
C SER A 497 1.03 13.39 26.02
N GLN A 498 1.68 12.95 24.93
CA GLN A 498 1.41 13.38 23.55
C GLN A 498 0.75 12.29 22.69
N ARG A 499 0.01 11.36 23.31
CA ARG A 499 -0.67 10.30 22.57
C ARG A 499 -1.69 10.85 21.57
N GLY A 500 -1.73 10.25 20.38
CA GLY A 500 -2.73 10.54 19.36
C GLY A 500 -4.04 9.79 19.61
N GLU A 501 -5.07 10.12 18.82
CA GLU A 501 -6.39 9.46 18.90
C GLU A 501 -6.29 7.94 18.71
N GLN A 502 -5.51 7.49 17.72
CA GLN A 502 -5.33 6.07 17.41
C GLN A 502 -4.69 5.29 18.57
N GLN A 503 -3.68 5.87 19.22
CA GLN A 503 -3.04 5.24 20.38
C GLN A 503 -4.00 5.17 21.58
N THR A 504 -4.89 6.16 21.71
CA THR A 504 -5.93 6.16 22.75
C THR A 504 -6.94 5.05 22.51
N ARG A 505 -7.36 4.83 21.25
CA ARG A 505 -8.23 3.71 20.87
C ARG A 505 -7.58 2.35 21.14
N VAL A 506 -6.31 2.17 20.77
CA VAL A 506 -5.57 0.94 21.08
C VAL A 506 -5.51 0.70 22.59
N ALA A 507 -5.23 1.72 23.40
CA ALA A 507 -5.19 1.60 24.85
C ALA A 507 -6.54 1.22 25.48
N ILE A 508 -7.66 1.69 24.92
CA ILE A 508 -9.02 1.30 25.33
C ILE A 508 -9.20 -0.20 25.10
N GLU A 509 -8.86 -0.68 23.90
CA GLU A 509 -9.00 -2.09 23.52
C GLU A 509 -8.05 -3.00 24.31
N GLU A 510 -6.82 -2.55 24.62
CA GLU A 510 -5.90 -3.27 25.51
C GLU A 510 -6.48 -3.43 26.92
N ALA A 511 -7.07 -2.36 27.47
CA ALA A 511 -7.70 -2.38 28.79
C ALA A 511 -8.91 -3.34 28.81
N ARG A 512 -9.75 -3.32 27.75
CA ARG A 512 -10.88 -4.24 27.60
C ARG A 512 -10.41 -5.70 27.53
N LEU A 513 -9.44 -6.00 26.68
CA LEU A 513 -8.87 -7.35 26.53
C LEU A 513 -8.35 -7.91 27.87
N LEU A 514 -7.59 -7.10 28.61
CA LEU A 514 -7.07 -7.48 29.93
C LEU A 514 -8.19 -7.69 30.96
N THR A 515 -9.24 -6.86 30.89
CA THR A 515 -10.41 -6.97 31.78
C THR A 515 -11.14 -8.29 31.55
N THR A 516 -11.43 -8.63 30.29
CA THR A 516 -12.03 -9.90 29.90
C THR A 516 -11.22 -11.09 30.38
N PHE A 517 -9.89 -11.05 30.20
CA PHE A 517 -8.99 -12.11 30.67
C PHE A 517 -9.06 -12.31 32.20
N VAL A 518 -9.06 -11.23 32.97
CA VAL A 518 -9.15 -11.29 34.44
C VAL A 518 -10.50 -11.82 34.90
N LYS A 519 -11.60 -11.35 34.29
CA LYS A 519 -12.98 -11.77 34.59
C LYS A 519 -13.16 -13.28 34.37
N GLU A 520 -12.80 -13.76 33.18
CA GLU A 520 -13.06 -15.15 32.76
C GLU A 520 -12.15 -16.17 33.45
N GLU A 521 -10.84 -15.90 33.53
CA GLU A 521 -9.89 -16.84 34.15
C GLU A 521 -9.86 -16.72 35.68
N ARG A 522 -10.48 -15.67 36.24
CA ARG A 522 -10.31 -15.24 37.64
C ARG A 522 -8.83 -15.12 38.01
N PHE A 523 -8.03 -14.66 37.05
CA PHE A 523 -6.59 -14.58 37.19
C PHE A 523 -6.22 -13.54 38.25
N TYR A 524 -5.50 -13.96 39.27
CA TYR A 524 -5.08 -13.08 40.37
C TYR A 524 -3.57 -12.87 40.40
N ASN A 525 -3.17 -11.62 40.64
CA ASN A 525 -1.78 -11.25 40.87
C ASN A 525 -1.74 -10.01 41.78
N ASP A 526 -1.38 -10.19 43.05
CA ASP A 526 -1.34 -9.12 44.07
C ASP A 526 -0.52 -7.90 43.61
N SER A 527 0.59 -8.12 42.88
CA SER A 527 1.46 -7.04 42.42
C SER A 527 0.82 -6.25 41.27
N TRP A 528 0.14 -6.95 40.37
CA TRP A 528 -0.55 -6.34 39.24
C TRP A 528 -1.78 -5.56 39.70
N ALA A 529 -2.59 -6.10 40.62
CA ALA A 529 -3.76 -5.41 41.15
C ALA A 529 -3.40 -4.08 41.85
N ARG A 530 -2.29 -4.04 42.60
CA ARG A 530 -1.81 -2.78 43.21
C ARG A 530 -1.26 -1.81 42.17
N GLU A 531 -0.57 -2.32 41.15
CA GLU A 531 -0.03 -1.50 40.08
C GLU A 531 -1.16 -0.87 39.23
N SER A 532 -2.19 -1.65 38.87
CA SER A 532 -3.31 -1.18 38.05
C SER A 532 -4.09 -0.06 38.74
N VAL A 533 -4.37 -0.20 40.04
CA VAL A 533 -5.01 0.85 40.85
C VAL A 533 -4.13 2.11 40.90
N LYS A 534 -2.81 1.97 41.08
CA LYS A 534 -1.89 3.12 41.08
C LYS A 534 -1.87 3.83 39.72
N VAL A 535 -1.89 3.09 38.62
CA VAL A 535 -1.92 3.66 37.26
C VAL A 535 -3.25 4.37 37.02
N ALA A 536 -4.39 3.74 37.34
CA ALA A 536 -5.72 4.33 37.23
C ALA A 536 -5.87 5.60 38.09
N ALA A 537 -5.32 5.59 39.32
CA ALA A 537 -5.35 6.74 40.23
C ALA A 537 -4.55 7.94 39.70
N ASN A 538 -3.44 7.68 39.01
CA ASN A 538 -2.61 8.72 38.41
C ASN A 538 -3.14 9.22 37.07
N PHE A 539 -4.18 8.60 36.50
CA PHE A 539 -4.82 9.06 35.28
C PHE A 539 -5.46 10.43 35.53
N ARG A 540 -4.86 11.47 34.96
CA ARG A 540 -5.37 12.85 35.03
C ARG A 540 -6.19 13.13 33.79
N SER A 541 -7.50 13.19 33.96
CA SER A 541 -8.41 13.79 32.99
C SER A 541 -8.18 15.30 32.99
N ALA A 542 -7.10 15.75 32.37
CA ALA A 542 -6.67 17.14 32.55
C ALA A 542 -7.48 18.12 31.70
N ASN A 543 -8.20 17.69 30.64
CA ASN A 543 -9.07 18.51 29.75
C ASN A 543 -9.83 17.62 28.73
N SER A 544 -10.32 16.45 29.15
CA SER A 544 -10.44 15.25 28.31
C SER A 544 -11.47 15.27 27.17
N SER A 545 -11.00 14.93 25.97
CA SER A 545 -11.83 14.45 24.86
C SER A 545 -12.63 13.20 25.27
N ARG A 546 -13.68 12.83 24.53
CA ARG A 546 -14.52 11.66 24.81
C ARG A 546 -13.72 10.37 25.02
N LEU A 547 -12.72 10.12 24.16
CA LEU A 547 -11.88 8.92 24.21
C LEU A 547 -11.02 8.86 25.49
N GLU A 548 -10.61 10.02 26.01
CA GLU A 548 -9.86 10.10 27.26
C GLU A 548 -10.72 9.77 28.48
N LEU A 549 -12.02 10.10 28.44
CA LEU A 549 -12.96 9.68 29.47
C LEU A 549 -13.20 8.16 29.40
N GLU A 550 -13.45 7.63 28.21
CA GLU A 550 -13.64 6.20 27.97
C GLU A 550 -12.44 5.37 28.45
N LEU A 551 -11.21 5.77 28.09
CA LEU A 551 -10.00 5.13 28.57
C LEU A 551 -9.89 5.16 30.10
N GLY A 552 -10.27 6.27 30.73
CA GLY A 552 -10.31 6.40 32.19
C GLY A 552 -11.28 5.42 32.84
N VAL A 553 -12.45 5.19 32.24
CA VAL A 553 -13.46 4.23 32.70
C VAL A 553 -12.97 2.79 32.49
N MET A 554 -12.39 2.45 31.33
CA MET A 554 -11.82 1.11 31.11
C MET A 554 -10.70 0.78 32.10
N MET A 555 -9.87 1.78 32.43
CA MET A 555 -8.81 1.61 33.43
C MET A 555 -9.35 1.41 34.85
N LEU A 556 -10.46 2.07 35.18
CA LEU A 556 -11.16 1.86 36.44
C LEU A 556 -11.73 0.44 36.52
N GLU A 557 -12.37 -0.03 35.44
CA GLU A 557 -12.93 -1.36 35.34
C GLU A 557 -11.85 -2.44 35.50
N LEU A 558 -10.79 -2.38 34.71
CA LEU A 558 -9.65 -3.29 34.79
C LEU A 558 -9.07 -3.35 36.21
N ALA A 559 -8.83 -2.19 36.82
CA ALA A 559 -8.27 -2.14 38.17
C ALA A 559 -9.21 -2.74 39.22
N SER A 560 -10.52 -2.53 39.06
CA SER A 560 -11.56 -3.09 39.94
C SER A 560 -11.62 -4.61 39.83
N GLU A 561 -11.57 -5.15 38.61
CA GLU A 561 -11.55 -6.59 38.36
C GLU A 561 -10.29 -7.27 38.91
N CYS A 562 -9.10 -6.67 38.73
CA CYS A 562 -7.88 -7.21 39.33
C CYS A 562 -7.97 -7.30 40.86
N VAL A 563 -8.58 -6.30 41.51
CA VAL A 563 -8.78 -6.29 42.97
C VAL A 563 -9.83 -7.33 43.37
N ALA A 564 -10.94 -7.45 42.64
CA ALA A 564 -11.99 -8.42 42.90
C ALA A 564 -11.46 -9.87 42.77
N ALA A 565 -10.72 -10.18 41.69
CA ALA A 565 -10.09 -11.48 41.49
C ALA A 565 -9.10 -11.83 42.62
N THR A 566 -8.33 -10.83 43.09
CA THR A 566 -7.41 -10.99 44.22
C THR A 566 -8.15 -11.26 45.53
N LEU A 567 -9.23 -10.52 45.80
CA LEU A 567 -10.07 -10.69 46.99
C LEU A 567 -10.73 -12.08 47.01
N GLY A 568 -11.33 -12.49 45.90
CA GLY A 568 -11.98 -13.78 45.75
C GLY A 568 -11.04 -14.98 45.89
N SER A 569 -9.79 -14.84 45.46
CA SER A 569 -8.80 -15.94 45.47
C SER A 569 -7.99 -16.01 46.76
N THR A 570 -7.60 -14.87 47.34
CA THR A 570 -6.67 -14.82 48.50
C THR A 570 -7.34 -14.48 49.82
N GLY A 571 -8.57 -13.94 49.80
CA GLY A 571 -9.26 -13.40 50.97
C GLY A 571 -8.57 -12.16 51.58
N LYS A 572 -7.50 -11.64 50.95
CA LYS A 572 -6.78 -10.45 51.42
C LYS A 572 -7.55 -9.20 51.01
N PHE A 573 -7.97 -8.41 51.99
CA PHE A 573 -8.56 -7.11 51.76
C PHE A 573 -7.49 -6.08 51.36
N LEU A 574 -7.59 -5.57 50.14
CA LEU A 574 -6.79 -4.44 49.64
C LEU A 574 -7.50 -3.11 49.97
N ASN A 575 -7.67 -2.82 51.27
CA ASN A 575 -8.48 -1.68 51.74
C ASN A 575 -8.05 -0.34 51.15
N ARG A 576 -6.74 -0.09 51.07
CA ARG A 576 -6.21 1.17 50.53
C ARG A 576 -6.54 1.31 49.04
N GLU A 577 -6.42 0.24 48.30
CA GLU A 577 -6.71 0.19 46.87
C GLU A 577 -8.21 0.34 46.61
N LEU A 578 -9.06 -0.29 47.42
CA LEU A 578 -10.52 -0.12 47.38
C LEU A 578 -10.94 1.33 47.63
N GLU A 579 -10.36 2.00 48.63
CA GLU A 579 -10.60 3.42 48.88
C GLU A 579 -10.22 4.30 47.68
N GLN A 580 -9.11 3.98 47.01
CA GLN A 580 -8.67 4.69 45.81
C GLN A 580 -9.62 4.45 44.62
N LEU A 581 -10.09 3.22 44.42
CA LEU A 581 -11.07 2.90 43.38
C LEU A 581 -12.41 3.59 43.63
N CYS A 582 -12.92 3.57 44.86
CA CYS A 582 -14.13 4.30 45.23
C CYS A 582 -14.00 5.81 45.00
N ALA A 583 -12.82 6.40 45.27
CA ALA A 583 -12.57 7.81 44.98
C ALA A 583 -12.52 8.09 43.47
N LEU A 584 -11.96 7.17 42.67
CA LEU A 584 -11.93 7.28 41.21
C LEU A 584 -13.31 7.13 40.57
N HIS A 585 -14.10 6.17 41.05
CA HIS A 585 -15.48 5.96 40.61
C HIS A 585 -16.31 7.22 40.81
N LYS A 586 -16.32 7.79 42.03
CA LYS A 586 -16.98 9.06 42.34
C LYS A 586 -16.47 10.24 41.52
N ARG A 587 -15.24 10.19 41.02
CA ARG A 587 -14.67 11.22 40.14
C ARG A 587 -15.22 11.09 38.72
N PHE A 588 -15.31 9.88 38.18
CA PHE A 588 -15.73 9.63 36.80
C PHE A 588 -17.25 9.64 36.62
N GLU A 589 -18.02 9.21 37.63
CA GLU A 589 -19.49 9.15 37.59
C GLU A 589 -20.16 10.45 37.09
N PRO A 590 -19.89 11.64 37.65
CA PRO A 590 -20.49 12.88 37.14
C PRO A 590 -19.99 13.25 35.74
N MET A 591 -18.80 12.79 35.33
CA MET A 591 -18.25 13.08 34.00
C MET A 591 -18.95 12.24 32.92
N VAL A 592 -19.25 10.97 33.22
CA VAL A 592 -20.00 10.07 32.33
C VAL A 592 -21.46 10.51 32.23
N GLN A 593 -22.11 10.88 33.36
CA GLN A 593 -23.49 11.39 33.37
C GLN A 593 -23.65 12.67 32.52
N ASN A 594 -22.67 13.57 32.58
CA ASN A 594 -22.68 14.81 31.78
C ASN A 594 -22.40 14.58 30.28
N ALA A 595 -21.87 13.42 29.89
CA ALA A 595 -21.62 13.08 28.49
C ALA A 595 -22.88 12.61 27.72
N ALA A 596 -24.05 12.61 28.38
CA ALA A 596 -25.44 12.58 27.86
C ALA A 596 -25.89 11.46 26.90
N GLU A 597 -25.01 10.60 26.36
CA GLU A 597 -25.40 9.67 25.28
C GLU A 597 -24.80 8.24 25.37
N ASN A 598 -24.26 7.79 26.51
CA ASN A 598 -23.53 6.52 26.53
C ASN A 598 -24.01 5.51 27.60
N ASP A 599 -25.02 4.73 27.24
CA ASP A 599 -25.55 3.61 28.04
C ASP A 599 -24.46 2.57 28.37
N GLU A 600 -23.46 2.38 27.49
CA GLU A 600 -22.37 1.41 27.69
C GLU A 600 -21.43 1.82 28.84
N LEU A 601 -20.97 3.07 28.86
CA LEU A 601 -20.11 3.55 29.95
C LEU A 601 -20.85 3.64 31.28
N MET A 602 -22.15 3.94 31.25
CA MET A 602 -23.00 3.91 32.44
C MET A 602 -23.13 2.46 32.96
N GLY A 603 -23.38 1.49 32.08
CA GLY A 603 -23.41 0.07 32.45
C GLY A 603 -22.11 -0.38 33.10
N ILE A 604 -20.95 -0.02 32.54
CA ILE A 604 -19.64 -0.35 33.13
C ILE A 604 -19.45 0.29 34.52
N MET A 605 -19.90 1.53 34.70
CA MET A 605 -19.84 2.21 36.00
C MET A 605 -20.75 1.55 37.04
N GLU A 606 -21.89 1.00 36.62
CA GLU A 606 -22.78 0.20 37.48
C GLU A 606 -22.15 -1.14 37.84
N ASP A 607 -21.59 -1.87 36.86
CA ASP A 607 -20.91 -3.14 37.08
C ASP A 607 -19.73 -2.99 38.07
N VAL A 608 -18.92 -1.95 37.89
CA VAL A 608 -17.84 -1.61 38.82
C VAL A 608 -18.37 -1.34 40.23
N SER A 609 -19.54 -0.71 40.37
CA SER A 609 -20.15 -0.46 41.68
C SER A 609 -20.56 -1.75 42.38
N GLN A 610 -20.97 -2.78 41.64
CA GLN A 610 -21.38 -4.07 42.18
C GLN A 610 -20.19 -4.91 42.69
N LEU A 611 -18.98 -4.65 42.21
CA LEU A 611 -17.75 -5.32 42.66
C LEU A 611 -17.30 -4.85 44.05
N PHE A 612 -17.82 -3.72 44.54
CA PHE A 612 -17.50 -3.20 45.86
C PHE A 612 -18.58 -3.56 46.88
N PRO A 613 -18.25 -4.23 48.00
CA PRO A 613 -19.19 -4.38 49.10
C PRO A 613 -19.50 -3.01 49.72
N ALA A 614 -20.78 -2.78 50.00
CA ALA A 614 -21.30 -1.55 50.64
C ALA A 614 -20.70 -1.27 52.01
#